data_AF-A0A098BV11-F1
#
_entry.id   AF-A0A098BV11-F1
#
_cell.length_a   1.000
_cell.length_b   1.000
_cell.length_c   1.000
_cell.angle_alpha   90.00
_cell.angle_beta   90.00
_cell.angle_gamma   90.00
#
_symmetry.space_group_name_H-M   'P 1'
#
loop_
_entity.id
_entity.type
_entity.pdbx_description
1 polymer ?
#
loop_
_entity_poly.entity_id
_entity_poly.type
_entity_poly.pdbx_seq_one_letter_code
_entity_poly.pdbx_strand_id
1 'polypeptide(L)'
;MTDAPPPEELSTAIAAIRRMAPEGVQEHWVDVGGVRYPPKQVWGILSGRPRSGYNTHHALSQLGKIGFETSVNRPHGAQQNELDSAETSVDTSTAASGTDSEANDGNDGGTGMTTPGTWRISDGSRVAFADARAAWAVAAQGILERTARRYNGFITYMDLAEQVQEEAGIRTRIQMRNWIGKVLGVVVDECARRGEPPLTALCVKQDHTVGDGYRYVLETASEPIPDDLDHHAAWARLECYRAYADNLPADGGEPTLTPKVAATRSAAARRDASTRHTQTDFCPVHRTALPATGRCDYCD
;
A
#
# COMPACT_ATOMS: atom_id res chain seq x y z
N MET A 1 7.12 22.95 -1.93
CA MET A 1 7.56 23.61 -3.18
C MET A 1 6.72 23.01 -4.30
N THR A 2 5.74 23.76 -4.77
CA THR A 2 4.68 23.27 -5.67
C THR A 2 5.26 23.09 -7.07
N ASP A 3 5.42 21.83 -7.51
CA ASP A 3 6.02 21.43 -8.80
C ASP A 3 4.99 21.52 -9.94
N ALA A 4 4.17 22.58 -9.93
CA ALA A 4 3.14 22.84 -10.94
C ALA A 4 3.65 23.92 -11.91
N PRO A 5 3.71 23.65 -13.22
CA PRO A 5 4.18 24.64 -14.18
C PRO A 5 3.20 25.83 -14.27
N PRO A 6 3.70 27.06 -14.50
CA PRO A 6 2.86 28.26 -14.60
C PRO A 6 1.81 28.15 -15.74
N PRO A 7 0.67 28.86 -15.66
CA PRO A 7 -0.48 28.67 -16.57
C PRO A 7 -0.18 28.87 -18.07
N GLU A 8 0.82 29.69 -18.41
CA GLU A 8 1.27 29.92 -19.79
C GLU A 8 2.00 28.69 -20.39
N GLU A 9 2.57 27.83 -19.54
CA GLU A 9 3.15 26.54 -19.92
C GLU A 9 2.08 25.46 -20.11
N LEU A 10 0.92 25.58 -19.46
CA LEU A 10 -0.14 24.57 -19.53
C LEU A 10 -0.77 24.49 -20.93
N SER A 11 -1.04 25.63 -21.58
CA SER A 11 -1.55 25.66 -22.97
C SER A 11 -0.52 25.11 -23.97
N THR A 12 0.75 25.41 -23.75
CA THR A 12 1.87 24.89 -24.56
C THR A 12 2.03 23.38 -24.37
N ALA A 13 1.90 22.91 -23.13
CA ALA A 13 1.99 21.50 -22.79
C ALA A 13 0.82 20.70 -23.34
N ILE A 14 -0.41 21.24 -23.29
CA ILE A 14 -1.60 20.65 -23.95
C ILE A 14 -1.35 20.51 -25.47
N ALA A 15 -0.78 21.54 -26.11
CA ALA A 15 -0.44 21.48 -27.53
C ALA A 15 0.64 20.42 -27.84
N ALA A 16 1.60 20.22 -26.95
CA ALA A 16 2.63 19.18 -27.07
C ALA A 16 2.04 17.77 -26.90
N ILE A 17 1.16 17.56 -25.91
CA ILE A 17 0.49 16.27 -25.67
C ILE A 17 -0.36 15.86 -26.88
N ARG A 18 -1.08 16.80 -27.49
CA ARG A 18 -1.91 16.55 -28.69
C ARG A 18 -1.13 16.08 -29.92
N ARG A 19 0.19 16.32 -29.98
CA ARG A 19 1.06 15.83 -31.08
C ARG A 19 1.42 14.35 -30.92
N MET A 20 1.19 13.77 -29.74
CA MET A 20 1.44 12.36 -29.47
C MET A 20 0.14 11.56 -29.60
N ALA A 21 0.23 10.40 -30.25
CA ALA A 21 -0.89 9.47 -30.31
C ALA A 21 -1.21 8.93 -28.91
N PRO A 22 -2.49 8.89 -28.50
CA PRO A 22 -2.87 8.28 -27.24
C PRO A 22 -2.54 6.78 -27.26
N GLU A 23 -1.81 6.30 -26.25
CA GLU A 23 -1.66 4.87 -26.01
C GLU A 23 -3.02 4.25 -25.64
N GLY A 24 -3.21 2.95 -25.93
CA GLY A 24 -4.48 2.25 -25.68
C GLY A 24 -4.94 2.38 -24.22
N VAL A 25 -6.05 3.10 -24.01
CA VAL A 25 -6.63 3.37 -22.70
C VAL A 25 -7.30 2.10 -22.15
N GLN A 26 -6.93 1.69 -20.93
CA GLN A 26 -7.45 0.46 -20.29
C GLN A 26 -8.63 0.76 -19.35
N GLU A 27 -8.40 1.60 -18.33
CA GLU A 27 -9.36 1.81 -17.23
C GLU A 27 -9.39 3.28 -16.78
N HIS A 28 -8.20 3.88 -16.59
CA HIS A 28 -8.06 5.28 -16.22
C HIS A 28 -7.66 6.16 -17.41
N TRP A 29 -8.23 7.36 -17.47
CA TRP A 29 -7.99 8.31 -18.55
C TRP A 29 -7.92 9.75 -18.08
N VAL A 30 -7.32 10.60 -18.90
CA VAL A 30 -7.35 12.06 -18.78
C VAL A 30 -7.75 12.63 -20.12
N ASP A 31 -8.75 13.51 -20.12
CA ASP A 31 -9.17 14.25 -21.30
C ASP A 31 -8.20 15.41 -21.53
N VAL A 32 -7.65 15.45 -22.74
CA VAL A 32 -6.80 16.53 -23.21
C VAL A 32 -7.42 17.12 -24.47
N GLY A 33 -8.53 17.83 -24.30
CA GLY A 33 -9.21 18.53 -25.39
C GLY A 33 -10.07 17.63 -26.26
N GLY A 34 -10.86 16.77 -25.64
CA GLY A 34 -11.77 15.82 -26.29
C GLY A 34 -11.14 14.48 -26.64
N VAL A 35 -9.86 14.27 -26.31
CA VAL A 35 -9.13 13.01 -26.56
C VAL A 35 -8.66 12.44 -25.23
N ARG A 36 -8.94 11.16 -25.01
CA ARG A 36 -8.58 10.44 -23.79
C ARG A 36 -7.16 9.87 -23.89
N TYR A 37 -6.33 10.20 -22.91
CA TYR A 37 -4.95 9.73 -22.77
C TYR A 37 -4.78 8.93 -21.47
N PRO A 38 -3.86 7.95 -21.42
CA PRO A 38 -3.45 7.34 -20.16
C PRO A 38 -2.81 8.37 -19.21
N PRO A 39 -3.17 8.39 -17.91
CA PRO A 39 -2.71 9.42 -16.97
C PRO A 39 -1.19 9.49 -16.85
N LYS A 40 -0.51 8.34 -16.86
CA LYS A 40 0.96 8.29 -16.80
C LYS A 40 1.63 8.90 -18.03
N GLN A 41 1.01 8.79 -19.20
CA GLN A 41 1.53 9.37 -20.44
C GLN A 41 1.50 10.89 -20.33
N VAL A 42 0.36 11.45 -19.96
CA VAL A 42 0.18 12.90 -19.79
C VAL A 42 1.10 13.43 -18.70
N TRP A 43 1.13 12.79 -17.52
CA TRP A 43 1.96 13.23 -16.41
C TRP A 43 3.45 13.16 -16.69
N GLY A 44 3.93 12.15 -17.43
CA GLY A 44 5.33 12.05 -17.80
C GLY A 44 5.80 13.15 -18.75
N ILE A 45 4.92 13.57 -19.67
CA ILE A 45 5.19 14.69 -20.57
C ILE A 45 5.23 16.01 -19.80
N LEU A 46 4.30 16.23 -18.86
CA LEU A 46 4.24 17.45 -18.05
C LEU A 46 5.37 17.57 -17.04
N SER A 47 5.70 16.48 -16.34
CA SER A 47 6.69 16.49 -15.25
C SER A 47 8.12 16.26 -15.73
N GLY A 48 8.32 15.83 -16.99
CA GLY A 48 9.62 15.40 -17.50
C GLY A 48 10.22 14.17 -16.81
N ARG A 49 9.47 13.51 -15.92
CA ARG A 49 9.94 12.38 -15.11
C ARG A 49 9.69 11.03 -15.78
N PRO A 50 10.60 10.06 -15.62
CA PRO A 50 10.42 8.72 -16.17
C PRO A 50 9.17 8.03 -15.59
N ARG A 51 8.45 7.28 -16.42
CA ARG A 51 7.17 6.62 -16.06
C ARG A 51 7.26 5.59 -14.93
N SER A 52 8.47 5.14 -14.59
CA SER A 52 8.75 4.27 -13.44
C SER A 52 8.70 5.03 -12.10
N GLY A 53 8.83 6.36 -12.10
CA GLY A 53 8.88 7.17 -10.89
C GLY A 53 7.54 7.46 -10.22
N TYR A 54 6.42 7.00 -10.80
CA TYR A 54 5.08 7.24 -10.26
C TYR A 54 4.06 6.20 -10.75
N ASN A 55 3.01 6.00 -9.94
CA ASN A 55 1.88 5.13 -10.29
C ASN A 55 0.74 5.92 -10.99
N THR A 56 -0.27 5.22 -11.50
CA THR A 56 -1.36 5.83 -12.28
C THR A 56 -2.23 6.75 -11.42
N HIS A 57 -2.44 6.40 -10.14
CA HIS A 57 -3.20 7.21 -9.19
C HIS A 57 -2.49 8.51 -8.83
N HIS A 58 -1.17 8.47 -8.67
CA HIS A 58 -0.36 9.67 -8.49
C HIS A 58 -0.47 10.59 -9.70
N ALA A 59 -0.36 10.05 -10.92
CA ALA A 59 -0.54 10.81 -12.15
C ALA A 59 -1.94 11.44 -12.25
N LEU A 60 -3.01 10.68 -11.97
CA LEU A 60 -4.39 11.17 -11.93
C LEU A 60 -4.59 12.30 -10.90
N SER A 61 -4.11 12.09 -9.67
CA SER A 61 -4.25 13.07 -8.59
C SER A 61 -3.58 14.40 -8.94
N GLN A 62 -2.38 14.36 -9.51
CA GLN A 62 -1.66 15.56 -9.91
C GLN A 62 -2.31 16.25 -11.11
N LEU A 63 -2.77 15.49 -12.12
CA LEU A 63 -3.45 16.04 -13.29
C LEU A 63 -4.79 16.70 -12.91
N GLY A 64 -5.56 16.10 -12.00
CA GLY A 64 -6.77 16.70 -11.47
C GLY A 64 -6.52 18.00 -10.70
N LYS A 65 -5.44 18.07 -9.90
CA LYS A 65 -5.03 19.30 -9.20
C LYS A 65 -4.65 20.45 -10.15
N ILE A 66 -4.17 20.13 -11.35
CA ILE A 66 -3.76 21.10 -12.38
C ILE A 66 -4.95 21.45 -13.30
N GLY A 67 -6.14 20.87 -13.06
CA GLY A 67 -7.37 21.23 -13.74
C GLY A 67 -7.67 20.43 -15.01
N PHE A 68 -6.97 19.31 -15.24
CA PHE A 68 -7.37 18.38 -16.29
C PHE A 68 -8.64 17.62 -15.88
N GLU A 69 -9.54 17.41 -16.84
CA GLU A 69 -10.68 16.52 -16.65
C GLU A 69 -10.18 15.07 -16.70
N THR A 70 -10.11 14.42 -15.54
CA THR A 70 -9.66 13.04 -15.42
C THR A 70 -10.85 12.11 -15.22
N SER A 71 -10.71 10.83 -15.61
CA SER A 71 -11.60 9.78 -15.12
C SER A 71 -11.69 9.89 -13.61
N VAL A 72 -12.92 10.08 -13.08
CA VAL A 72 -13.17 10.25 -11.65
C VAL A 72 -12.38 9.19 -10.89
N ASN A 73 -11.49 9.60 -9.98
CA ASN A 73 -10.98 8.69 -8.96
C ASN A 73 -12.15 8.38 -8.02
N ARG A 74 -13.02 7.47 -8.46
CA ARG A 74 -14.19 7.08 -7.71
C ARG A 74 -13.65 6.22 -6.56
N PRO A 75 -13.69 6.68 -5.28
CA PRO A 75 -13.54 5.74 -4.19
C PRO A 75 -14.56 4.63 -4.41
N HIS A 76 -14.15 3.39 -4.14
CA HIS A 76 -14.88 2.18 -4.47
C HIS A 76 -16.20 2.11 -3.68
N GLY A 77 -17.24 2.83 -4.12
CA GLY A 77 -18.52 2.94 -3.42
C GLY A 77 -19.69 3.53 -4.23
N ALA A 78 -19.44 4.24 -5.34
CA ALA A 78 -20.52 4.91 -6.09
C ALA A 78 -20.86 4.21 -7.43
N GLN A 79 -20.90 2.88 -7.48
CA GLN A 79 -21.38 2.14 -8.67
C GLN A 79 -22.59 1.23 -8.39
N GLN A 80 -23.04 1.13 -7.13
CA GLN A 80 -24.20 0.28 -6.79
C GLN A 80 -25.56 0.97 -7.00
N ASN A 81 -25.63 2.30 -7.05
CA ASN A 81 -26.92 3.00 -7.08
C ASN A 81 -27.59 3.15 -8.45
N GLU A 82 -26.93 2.81 -9.56
CA GLU A 82 -27.56 2.86 -10.91
C GLU A 82 -28.02 1.48 -11.41
N LEU A 83 -27.59 0.37 -10.78
CA LEU A 83 -28.05 -0.97 -11.12
C LEU A 83 -29.33 -1.35 -10.36
N ASP A 84 -29.54 -0.82 -9.15
CA ASP A 84 -30.74 -1.09 -8.33
C ASP A 84 -32.03 -0.43 -8.84
N SER A 85 -31.94 0.60 -9.68
CA SER A 85 -33.13 1.29 -10.21
C SER A 85 -33.78 0.57 -11.40
N ALA A 86 -33.10 -0.41 -12.00
CA ALA A 86 -33.60 -1.14 -13.17
C ALA A 86 -34.33 -2.45 -12.82
N GLU A 87 -34.17 -3.00 -11.60
CA GLU A 87 -34.74 -4.31 -11.23
C GLU A 87 -36.07 -4.23 -10.45
N THR A 88 -36.53 -3.03 -10.05
CA THR A 88 -37.77 -2.88 -9.24
C THR A 88 -39.02 -2.61 -10.08
N SER A 89 -39.23 -3.35 -11.18
CA SER A 89 -40.47 -3.28 -11.95
C SER A 89 -40.69 -4.53 -12.82
N VAL A 90 -41.07 -5.67 -12.23
CA VAL A 90 -42.06 -6.58 -12.86
C VAL A 90 -42.88 -7.31 -11.79
N ASP A 91 -44.17 -7.05 -11.90
CA ASP A 91 -45.38 -7.60 -11.32
C ASP A 91 -45.44 -8.99 -10.68
N THR A 92 -46.23 -8.97 -9.60
CA THR A 92 -46.98 -10.04 -8.96
C THR A 92 -47.99 -10.67 -9.92
N SER A 93 -48.03 -12.01 -10.04
CA SER A 93 -49.24 -12.83 -9.82
C SER A 93 -49.10 -14.28 -10.30
N THR A 94 -49.67 -15.17 -9.47
CA THR A 94 -50.40 -16.41 -9.82
C THR A 94 -49.77 -17.73 -9.37
N ALA A 95 -50.62 -18.47 -8.67
CA ALA A 95 -50.39 -19.69 -7.92
C ALA A 95 -50.58 -20.98 -8.74
N ALA A 96 -50.19 -22.08 -8.08
CA ALA A 96 -50.76 -23.43 -8.10
C ALA A 96 -50.02 -24.55 -8.87
N SER A 97 -49.48 -25.47 -8.05
CA SER A 97 -49.64 -26.93 -8.10
C SER A 97 -48.92 -27.79 -9.16
N GLY A 98 -48.22 -28.83 -8.66
CA GLY A 98 -48.33 -30.19 -9.20
C GLY A 98 -47.07 -30.91 -9.69
N THR A 99 -46.62 -31.87 -8.86
CA THR A 99 -46.13 -33.24 -9.19
C THR A 99 -44.88 -33.51 -10.03
N ASP A 100 -43.98 -34.28 -9.41
CA ASP A 100 -43.09 -35.38 -9.89
C ASP A 100 -42.95 -35.65 -11.40
N SER A 101 -41.71 -35.71 -11.90
CA SER A 101 -41.02 -36.97 -12.30
C SER A 101 -39.75 -36.72 -13.12
N GLU A 102 -38.73 -37.53 -12.79
CA GLU A 102 -37.74 -38.19 -13.67
C GLU A 102 -36.76 -37.40 -14.56
N ALA A 103 -35.50 -37.53 -14.13
CA ALA A 103 -34.33 -38.00 -14.90
C ALA A 103 -33.97 -37.31 -16.23
N ASN A 104 -32.80 -36.66 -16.21
CA ASN A 104 -31.85 -36.81 -17.32
C ASN A 104 -30.42 -36.87 -16.78
N ASP A 105 -29.87 -38.07 -16.84
CA ASP A 105 -28.46 -38.38 -16.62
C ASP A 105 -27.70 -38.14 -17.94
N GLY A 106 -26.72 -37.26 -17.91
CA GLY A 106 -25.90 -36.88 -19.06
C GLY A 106 -24.48 -36.56 -18.63
N ASN A 107 -23.79 -37.60 -18.19
CA ASN A 107 -22.38 -37.65 -17.81
C ASN A 107 -21.45 -37.04 -18.88
N ASP A 108 -20.63 -36.06 -18.48
CA ASP A 108 -19.31 -35.82 -19.06
C ASP A 108 -18.27 -35.63 -17.94
N GLY A 109 -17.80 -36.75 -17.40
CA GLY A 109 -16.39 -37.10 -17.34
C GLY A 109 -15.35 -35.98 -17.21
N GLY A 110 -15.46 -35.13 -16.20
CA GLY A 110 -14.39 -34.21 -15.80
C GLY A 110 -14.10 -34.35 -14.31
N THR A 111 -12.98 -34.97 -13.95
CA THR A 111 -12.40 -34.89 -12.60
C THR A 111 -12.29 -33.41 -12.19
N GLY A 112 -13.24 -32.95 -11.37
CA GLY A 112 -13.44 -31.55 -10.98
C GLY A 112 -12.32 -31.02 -10.10
N MET A 113 -11.16 -30.75 -10.69
CA MET A 113 -10.10 -29.94 -10.07
C MET A 113 -10.40 -28.45 -10.33
N THR A 114 -11.54 -27.95 -9.85
CA THR A 114 -11.95 -26.55 -10.03
C THR A 114 -11.63 -25.70 -8.81
N THR A 115 -10.37 -25.28 -8.63
CA THR A 115 -10.17 -24.03 -7.86
C THR A 115 -8.96 -23.18 -8.25
N PRO A 116 -9.07 -22.37 -9.32
CA PRO A 116 -8.42 -21.07 -9.38
C PRO A 116 -9.43 -20.01 -8.91
N GLY A 117 -9.18 -19.42 -7.74
CA GLY A 117 -10.05 -18.41 -7.12
C GLY A 117 -9.82 -18.30 -5.62
N THR A 118 -10.79 -17.74 -4.92
CA THR A 118 -10.84 -17.66 -3.45
C THR A 118 -11.98 -18.56 -2.96
N TRP A 119 -11.78 -19.29 -1.85
CA TRP A 119 -12.72 -20.32 -1.40
C TRP A 119 -12.82 -20.40 0.13
N ARG A 120 -13.95 -20.87 0.64
CA ARG A 120 -14.12 -21.18 2.08
C ARG A 120 -13.43 -22.48 2.44
N ILE A 121 -12.80 -22.52 3.60
CA ILE A 121 -12.17 -23.73 4.14
C ILE A 121 -13.21 -24.77 4.55
N SER A 122 -14.38 -24.33 5.05
CA SER A 122 -15.41 -25.20 5.63
C SER A 122 -16.02 -26.19 4.64
N ASP A 123 -16.30 -25.73 3.41
CA ASP A 123 -17.05 -26.49 2.41
C ASP A 123 -16.43 -26.43 1.00
N GLY A 124 -15.31 -25.73 0.82
CA GLY A 124 -14.67 -25.55 -0.47
C GLY A 124 -15.44 -24.64 -1.45
N SER A 125 -16.55 -24.02 -1.01
CA SER A 125 -17.35 -23.13 -1.84
C SER A 125 -16.55 -21.92 -2.31
N ARG A 126 -16.80 -21.48 -3.55
CA ARG A 126 -16.18 -20.28 -4.11
C ARG A 126 -16.67 -19.04 -3.37
N VAL A 127 -15.75 -18.13 -3.10
CA VAL A 127 -16.02 -16.81 -2.52
C VAL A 127 -15.57 -15.75 -3.52
N ALA A 128 -16.40 -14.75 -3.76
CA ALA A 128 -15.99 -13.62 -4.58
C ALA A 128 -14.82 -12.90 -3.91
N PHE A 129 -13.84 -12.48 -4.71
CA PHE A 129 -12.62 -11.88 -4.15
C PHE A 129 -12.89 -10.60 -3.34
N ALA A 130 -13.93 -9.83 -3.69
CA ALA A 130 -14.35 -8.66 -2.94
C ALA A 130 -14.84 -9.02 -1.52
N ASP A 131 -15.68 -10.05 -1.39
CA ASP A 131 -16.19 -10.53 -0.11
C ASP A 131 -15.07 -11.12 0.75
N ALA A 132 -14.18 -11.90 0.12
CA ALA A 132 -13.00 -12.43 0.79
C ALA A 132 -12.09 -11.32 1.32
N ARG A 133 -11.85 -10.27 0.52
CA ARG A 133 -11.07 -9.10 0.94
C ARG A 133 -11.72 -8.40 2.13
N ALA A 134 -13.04 -8.22 2.13
CA ALA A 134 -13.76 -7.61 3.25
C ALA A 134 -13.63 -8.45 4.52
N ALA A 135 -13.81 -9.77 4.42
CA ALA A 135 -13.64 -10.69 5.55
C ALA A 135 -12.19 -10.69 6.08
N TRP A 136 -11.18 -10.71 5.19
CA TRP A 136 -9.78 -10.59 5.58
C TRP A 136 -9.46 -9.26 6.23
N ALA A 137 -10.11 -8.15 5.85
CA ALA A 137 -9.90 -6.84 6.47
C ALA A 137 -10.41 -6.81 7.92
N VAL A 138 -11.59 -7.39 8.17
CA VAL A 138 -12.12 -7.56 9.53
C VAL A 138 -11.16 -8.39 10.39
N ALA A 139 -10.70 -9.53 9.87
CA ALA A 139 -9.71 -10.36 10.56
C ALA A 139 -8.39 -9.61 10.79
N ALA A 140 -7.90 -8.88 9.78
CA ALA A 140 -6.64 -8.13 9.85
C ALA A 140 -6.68 -7.09 10.96
N GLN A 141 -7.78 -6.36 11.10
CA GLN A 141 -7.94 -5.39 12.17
C GLN A 141 -7.83 -6.06 13.55
N GLY A 142 -8.56 -7.16 13.78
CA GLY A 142 -8.49 -7.91 15.04
C GLY A 142 -7.08 -8.45 15.34
N ILE A 143 -6.37 -8.96 14.33
CA ILE A 143 -4.98 -9.42 14.47
C ILE A 143 -4.03 -8.27 14.82
N LEU A 144 -4.17 -7.11 14.18
CA LEU A 144 -3.32 -5.96 14.42
C LEU A 144 -3.59 -5.34 15.81
N GLU A 145 -4.86 -5.26 16.24
CA GLU A 145 -5.21 -4.85 17.61
C GLU A 145 -4.58 -5.81 18.64
N ARG A 146 -4.70 -7.13 18.44
CA ARG A 146 -4.04 -8.12 19.32
C ARG A 146 -2.52 -8.01 19.30
N THR A 147 -1.94 -7.65 18.16
CA THR A 147 -0.50 -7.40 18.06
C THR A 147 -0.10 -6.16 18.86
N ALA A 148 -0.92 -5.10 18.81
CA ALA A 148 -0.72 -3.85 19.55
C ALA A 148 -0.79 -4.04 21.08
N ARG A 149 -1.50 -5.07 21.57
CA ARG A 149 -1.58 -5.42 23.00
C ARG A 149 -0.23 -5.73 23.64
N ARG A 150 0.77 -6.08 22.83
CA ARG A 150 2.14 -6.29 23.30
C ARG A 150 2.99 -5.08 22.92
N TYR A 151 3.55 -4.40 23.91
CA TYR A 151 4.55 -3.35 23.69
C TYR A 151 5.72 -3.88 22.85
N ASN A 152 6.10 -3.13 21.83
CA ASN A 152 7.05 -3.53 20.78
C ASN A 152 6.65 -4.76 19.94
N GLY A 153 5.37 -5.14 19.96
CA GLY A 153 4.80 -6.17 19.11
C GLY A 153 4.65 -5.70 17.66
N PHE A 154 5.04 -6.55 16.71
CA PHE A 154 4.83 -6.32 15.28
C PHE A 154 4.57 -7.66 14.58
N ILE A 155 4.03 -7.60 13.37
CA ILE A 155 3.73 -8.78 12.55
C ILE A 155 4.30 -8.58 11.14
N THR A 156 4.72 -9.66 10.48
CA THR A 156 5.16 -9.56 9.09
C THR A 156 3.97 -9.64 8.13
N TYR A 157 4.10 -9.08 6.92
CA TYR A 157 3.08 -9.26 5.88
C TYR A 157 2.74 -10.73 5.61
N MET A 158 3.75 -11.61 5.67
CA MET A 158 3.58 -13.04 5.46
C MET A 158 2.74 -13.67 6.57
N ASP A 159 3.08 -13.38 7.83
CA ASP A 159 2.36 -13.93 8.98
C ASP A 159 0.94 -13.39 9.05
N LEU A 160 0.75 -12.09 8.77
CA LEU A 160 -0.57 -11.48 8.70
C LEU A 160 -1.41 -12.13 7.60
N ALA A 161 -0.83 -12.35 6.41
CA ALA A 161 -1.54 -12.94 5.28
C ALA A 161 -1.98 -14.38 5.52
N GLU A 162 -1.21 -15.16 6.28
CA GLU A 162 -1.63 -16.51 6.70
C GLU A 162 -2.74 -16.40 7.74
N GLN A 163 -2.55 -15.59 8.78
CA GLN A 163 -3.51 -15.46 9.88
C GLN A 163 -4.87 -14.92 9.42
N VAL A 164 -4.93 -13.93 8.53
CA VAL A 164 -6.23 -13.41 8.04
C VAL A 164 -6.99 -14.45 7.23
N GLN A 165 -6.30 -15.30 6.47
CA GLN A 165 -6.95 -16.37 5.72
C GLN A 165 -7.46 -17.47 6.64
N GLU A 166 -6.69 -17.80 7.68
CA GLU A 166 -7.08 -18.77 8.71
C GLU A 166 -8.28 -18.27 9.52
N GLU A 167 -8.21 -17.06 10.08
CA GLU A 167 -9.25 -16.49 10.94
C GLU A 167 -10.54 -16.18 10.18
N ALA A 168 -10.45 -15.73 8.93
CA ALA A 168 -11.63 -15.55 8.08
C ALA A 168 -12.21 -16.88 7.56
N GLY A 169 -11.48 -17.99 7.69
CA GLY A 169 -11.88 -19.27 7.09
C GLY A 169 -11.92 -19.25 5.57
N ILE A 170 -11.17 -18.34 4.91
CA ILE A 170 -11.19 -18.11 3.47
C ILE A 170 -9.76 -18.12 2.93
N ARG A 171 -9.48 -19.03 1.99
CA ARG A 171 -8.15 -19.23 1.39
C ARG A 171 -8.11 -18.78 -0.06
N THR A 172 -6.91 -18.41 -0.52
CA THR A 172 -6.65 -18.04 -1.92
C THR A 172 -5.32 -18.59 -2.42
N ARG A 173 -5.24 -18.90 -3.72
CA ARG A 173 -3.97 -19.21 -4.42
C ARG A 173 -3.31 -17.95 -4.97
N ILE A 174 -3.97 -16.80 -4.90
CA ILE A 174 -3.43 -15.53 -5.37
C ILE A 174 -2.26 -15.15 -4.46
N GLN A 175 -1.12 -14.84 -5.07
CA GLN A 175 0.07 -14.45 -4.33
C GLN A 175 -0.21 -13.23 -3.44
N MET A 176 0.20 -13.33 -2.17
CA MET A 176 0.02 -12.32 -1.12
C MET A 176 0.16 -10.87 -1.59
N ARG A 177 1.26 -10.57 -2.30
CA ARG A 177 1.58 -9.21 -2.78
C ARG A 177 0.48 -8.56 -3.62
N ASN A 178 -0.38 -9.35 -4.25
CA ASN A 178 -1.45 -8.87 -5.12
C ASN A 178 -2.72 -8.48 -4.35
N TRP A 179 -2.82 -8.81 -3.06
CA TRP A 179 -4.05 -8.64 -2.29
C TRP A 179 -3.86 -8.05 -0.89
N ILE A 180 -2.75 -8.34 -0.19
CA ILE A 180 -2.56 -7.91 1.21
C ILE A 180 -2.60 -6.39 1.37
N GLY A 181 -2.07 -5.64 0.40
CA GLY A 181 -2.14 -4.17 0.40
C GLY A 181 -3.57 -3.65 0.29
N LYS A 182 -4.46 -4.34 -0.44
CA LYS A 182 -5.88 -3.97 -0.56
C LYS A 182 -6.64 -4.24 0.74
N VAL A 183 -6.27 -5.30 1.45
CA VAL A 183 -6.82 -5.60 2.79
C VAL A 183 -6.39 -4.53 3.78
N LEU A 184 -5.10 -4.18 3.80
CA LEU A 184 -4.57 -3.14 4.68
C LEU A 184 -5.14 -1.76 4.37
N GLY A 185 -5.41 -1.43 3.10
CA GLY A 185 -6.07 -0.17 2.74
C GLY A 185 -7.43 0.00 3.41
N VAL A 186 -8.23 -1.08 3.48
CA VAL A 186 -9.52 -1.06 4.21
C VAL A 186 -9.31 -0.82 5.71
N VAL A 187 -8.29 -1.42 6.31
CA VAL A 187 -7.96 -1.19 7.73
C VAL A 187 -7.54 0.25 7.99
N VAL A 188 -6.79 0.88 7.06
CA VAL A 188 -6.42 2.29 7.16
C VAL A 188 -7.66 3.17 7.18
N ASP A 189 -8.56 2.98 6.22
CA ASP A 189 -9.79 3.77 6.11
C ASP A 189 -10.65 3.61 7.37
N GLU A 190 -10.74 2.40 7.91
CA GLU A 190 -11.52 2.11 9.11
C GLU A 190 -10.91 2.73 10.38
N CYS A 191 -9.58 2.65 10.55
CA CYS A 191 -8.90 3.33 11.67
C CYS A 191 -9.10 4.85 11.59
N ALA A 192 -8.93 5.44 10.40
CA ALA A 192 -9.14 6.87 10.19
C ALA A 192 -10.58 7.29 10.49
N ARG A 193 -11.57 6.50 10.04
CA ARG A 193 -13.00 6.74 10.32
C ARG A 193 -13.33 6.69 11.81
N ARG A 194 -12.65 5.84 12.58
CA ARG A 194 -12.85 5.67 14.03
C ARG A 194 -11.99 6.61 14.89
N GLY A 195 -11.05 7.35 14.29
CA GLY A 195 -10.06 8.14 15.02
C GLY A 195 -9.09 7.27 15.83
N GLU A 196 -8.86 6.04 15.39
CA GLU A 196 -7.94 5.07 16.02
C GLU A 196 -6.53 5.23 15.45
N PRO A 197 -5.49 4.87 16.23
CA PRO A 197 -4.11 4.95 15.74
C PRO A 197 -3.91 3.99 14.56
N PRO A 198 -2.95 4.28 13.66
CA PRO A 198 -2.78 3.55 12.41
C PRO A 198 -2.19 2.15 12.65
N LEU A 199 -3.05 1.17 12.93
CA LEU A 199 -2.71 -0.22 13.23
C LEU A 199 -1.81 -0.86 12.16
N THR A 200 -1.91 -0.43 10.91
CA THR A 200 -1.09 -0.93 9.79
C THR A 200 0.40 -0.60 9.95
N ALA A 201 0.79 0.31 10.83
CA ALA A 201 2.18 0.57 11.23
C ALA A 201 2.86 -0.63 11.90
N LEU A 202 2.07 -1.56 12.46
CA LEU A 202 2.54 -2.80 13.09
C LEU A 202 2.90 -3.88 12.06
N CYS A 203 2.47 -3.73 10.81
CA CYS A 203 2.73 -4.69 9.73
C CYS A 203 3.99 -4.32 8.94
N VAL A 204 4.99 -5.19 8.96
CA VAL A 204 6.32 -4.95 8.37
C VAL A 204 6.72 -6.01 7.36
N LYS A 205 7.73 -5.72 6.55
CA LYS A 205 8.38 -6.71 5.67
C LYS A 205 9.19 -7.72 6.48
N GLN A 206 9.69 -8.74 5.81
CA GLN A 206 10.52 -9.78 6.44
C GLN A 206 11.85 -9.24 6.99
N ASP A 207 12.37 -8.14 6.44
CA ASP A 207 13.52 -7.40 6.98
C ASP A 207 13.14 -6.41 8.11
N HIS A 208 11.87 -6.41 8.50
CA HIS A 208 11.21 -5.55 9.48
C HIS A 208 11.15 -4.06 9.11
N THR A 209 11.46 -3.70 7.87
CA THR A 209 11.17 -2.37 7.35
C THR A 209 9.67 -2.21 7.11
N VAL A 210 9.18 -0.99 7.15
CA VAL A 210 7.81 -0.71 6.70
C VAL A 210 7.69 -0.81 5.18
N GLY A 211 6.53 -1.31 4.73
CA GLY A 211 6.20 -1.44 3.31
C GLY A 211 5.25 -0.36 2.80
N ASP A 212 4.84 -0.52 1.55
CA ASP A 212 3.93 0.39 0.84
C ASP A 212 2.61 0.61 1.60
N GLY A 213 2.18 -0.36 2.43
CA GLY A 213 1.01 -0.21 3.27
C GLY A 213 1.11 0.94 4.28
N TYR A 214 2.29 1.19 4.86
CA TYR A 214 2.48 2.31 5.77
C TYR A 214 2.59 3.64 5.02
N ARG A 215 3.24 3.63 3.84
CA ARG A 215 3.26 4.80 2.96
C ARG A 215 1.85 5.22 2.56
N TYR A 216 0.98 4.26 2.27
CA TYR A 216 -0.42 4.51 1.92
C TYR A 216 -1.19 5.22 3.05
N VAL A 217 -0.92 4.91 4.32
CA VAL A 217 -1.50 5.63 5.47
C VAL A 217 -1.24 7.13 5.36
N LEU A 218 0.01 7.51 5.12
CA LEU A 218 0.43 8.91 5.03
C LEU A 218 -0.21 9.59 3.81
N GLU A 219 -0.29 8.88 2.68
CA GLU A 219 -0.95 9.38 1.47
C GLU A 219 -2.45 9.62 1.70
N THR A 220 -3.15 8.70 2.39
CA THR A 220 -4.57 8.85 2.75
C THR A 220 -4.79 9.99 3.73
N ALA A 221 -3.92 10.14 4.73
CA ALA A 221 -3.96 11.25 5.68
C ALA A 221 -3.54 12.60 5.05
N SER A 222 -3.11 12.61 3.78
CA SER A 222 -2.51 13.78 3.12
C SER A 222 -1.30 14.35 3.87
N GLU A 223 -0.58 13.49 4.57
CA GLU A 223 0.61 13.83 5.32
C GLU A 223 1.86 13.83 4.43
N PRO A 224 2.86 14.68 4.74
CA PRO A 224 4.15 14.61 4.08
C PRO A 224 4.80 13.24 4.30
N ILE A 225 5.32 12.65 3.22
CA ILE A 225 6.04 11.38 3.30
C ILE A 225 7.46 11.67 3.79
N PRO A 226 7.86 11.16 4.97
CA PRO A 226 9.17 11.44 5.53
C PRO A 226 10.27 10.65 4.81
N ASP A 227 11.49 11.18 4.87
CA ASP A 227 12.68 10.52 4.31
C ASP A 227 12.97 9.19 5.02
N ASP A 228 12.72 9.13 6.33
CA ASP A 228 12.87 7.93 7.15
C ASP A 228 11.50 7.37 7.57
N LEU A 229 10.94 6.52 6.70
CA LEU A 229 9.67 5.84 6.94
C LEU A 229 9.71 4.93 8.17
N ASP A 230 10.82 4.25 8.44
CA ASP A 230 10.93 3.31 9.58
C ASP A 230 10.95 4.06 10.92
N HIS A 231 11.58 5.23 10.97
CA HIS A 231 11.54 6.10 12.14
C HIS A 231 10.15 6.70 12.34
N HIS A 232 9.50 7.16 11.27
CA HIS A 232 8.11 7.62 11.36
C HIS A 232 7.17 6.52 11.85
N ALA A 233 7.35 5.29 11.35
CA ALA A 233 6.59 4.13 11.79
C ALA A 233 6.84 3.76 13.26
N ALA A 234 8.01 4.06 13.82
CA ALA A 234 8.27 3.84 15.23
C ALA A 234 7.35 4.70 16.11
N TRP A 235 7.07 5.94 15.70
CA TRP A 235 6.13 6.84 16.38
C TRP A 235 4.69 6.33 16.26
N ALA A 236 4.23 6.01 15.04
CA ALA A 236 2.89 5.46 14.84
C ALA A 236 2.64 4.14 15.59
N ARG A 237 3.66 3.26 15.67
CA ARG A 237 3.58 2.06 16.51
C ARG A 237 3.46 2.39 18.00
N LEU A 238 4.16 3.41 18.48
CA LEU A 238 4.04 3.85 19.87
C LEU A 238 2.63 4.35 20.18
N GLU A 239 1.98 5.05 19.25
CA GLU A 239 0.56 5.44 19.39
C GLU A 239 -0.35 4.21 19.52
N CYS A 240 -0.13 3.18 18.70
CA CYS A 240 -0.85 1.91 18.81
C CYS A 240 -0.64 1.27 20.19
N TYR A 241 0.60 1.22 20.69
CA TYR A 241 0.88 0.63 22.00
C TYR A 241 0.27 1.47 23.14
N ARG A 242 0.30 2.80 23.06
CA ARG A 242 -0.33 3.66 24.06
C ARG A 242 -1.85 3.47 24.11
N ALA A 243 -2.47 3.15 22.99
CA ALA A 243 -3.90 2.88 22.91
C ALA A 243 -4.27 1.46 23.40
N TYR A 244 -3.44 0.46 23.11
CA TYR A 244 -3.86 -0.95 23.25
C TYR A 244 -2.96 -1.84 24.12
N ALA A 245 -1.72 -1.46 24.42
CA ALA A 245 -0.76 -2.37 25.08
C ALA A 245 -1.12 -2.65 26.54
N ASP A 246 -1.21 -3.94 26.88
CA ASP A 246 -1.48 -4.40 28.25
C ASP A 246 -0.22 -4.36 29.13
N ASN A 247 0.97 -4.29 28.51
CA ASN A 247 2.28 -4.27 29.16
C ASN A 247 3.11 -3.03 28.82
N LEU A 248 2.45 -1.88 28.64
CA LEU A 248 3.13 -0.60 28.38
C LEU A 248 4.00 -0.19 29.58
N PRO A 249 5.24 0.27 29.37
CA PRO A 249 6.05 0.86 30.43
C PRO A 249 5.36 2.05 31.11
N ALA A 250 5.66 2.29 32.39
CA ALA A 250 5.02 3.33 33.21
C ALA A 250 5.30 4.77 32.71
N ASP A 251 6.39 4.98 31.96
CA ASP A 251 6.72 6.24 31.30
C ASP A 251 5.97 6.43 29.95
N GLY A 252 5.13 5.47 29.57
CA GLY A 252 4.36 5.49 28.32
C GLY A 252 5.14 5.02 27.09
N GLY A 253 6.36 4.50 27.28
CA GLY A 253 7.21 3.93 26.24
C GLY A 253 7.83 4.96 25.28
N GLU A 254 8.77 4.47 24.46
CA GLU A 254 9.52 5.26 23.49
C GLU A 254 9.41 4.69 22.07
N PRO A 255 9.49 5.55 21.02
CA PRO A 255 9.44 5.12 19.63
C PRO A 255 10.62 4.20 19.32
N THR A 256 10.33 2.91 19.12
CA THR A 256 11.37 1.88 18.93
C THR A 256 11.38 1.36 17.50
N LEU A 257 12.57 1.32 16.89
CA LEU A 257 12.78 0.63 15.61
C LEU A 257 12.63 -0.88 15.78
N THR A 258 12.13 -1.55 14.76
CA THR A 258 12.04 -3.01 14.78
C THR A 258 13.43 -3.67 14.88
N PRO A 259 13.54 -4.88 15.46
CA PRO A 259 14.84 -5.48 15.79
C PRO A 259 15.84 -5.55 14.63
N LYS A 260 15.40 -5.92 13.42
CA LYS A 260 16.28 -6.03 12.25
C LYS A 260 16.70 -4.68 11.69
N VAL A 261 15.81 -3.69 11.69
CA VAL A 261 16.14 -2.31 11.28
C VAL A 261 17.14 -1.71 12.26
N ALA A 262 16.88 -1.84 13.57
CA ALA A 262 17.80 -1.38 14.62
C ALA A 262 19.18 -2.06 14.50
N ALA A 263 19.21 -3.39 14.34
CA ALA A 263 20.46 -4.13 14.16
C ALA A 263 21.23 -3.69 12.91
N THR A 264 20.53 -3.47 11.80
CA THR A 264 21.12 -3.03 10.53
C THR A 264 21.74 -1.64 10.66
N ARG A 265 21.03 -0.69 11.29
CA ARG A 265 21.54 0.67 11.56
C ARG A 265 22.75 0.64 12.49
N SER A 266 22.69 -0.11 13.57
CA SER A 266 23.82 -0.27 14.50
C SER A 266 25.03 -0.94 13.84
N ALA A 267 24.83 -1.86 12.90
CA ALA A 267 25.91 -2.45 12.13
C ALA A 267 26.52 -1.46 11.13
N ALA A 268 25.69 -0.63 10.47
CA ALA A 268 26.17 0.43 9.58
C ALA A 268 27.00 1.47 10.33
N ALA A 269 26.50 1.98 11.47
CA ALA A 269 27.21 2.95 12.29
C ALA A 269 28.58 2.42 12.78
N ARG A 270 28.66 1.13 13.14
CA ARG A 270 29.94 0.48 13.52
C ARG A 270 30.91 0.38 12.34
N ARG A 271 30.42 0.05 11.14
CA ARG A 271 31.25 0.03 9.92
C ARG A 271 31.78 1.42 9.60
N ASP A 272 30.94 2.44 9.64
CA ASP A 272 31.33 3.82 9.35
C ASP A 272 32.33 4.37 10.38
N ALA A 273 32.16 4.00 11.67
CA ALA A 273 33.15 4.31 12.70
C ALA A 273 34.49 3.61 12.43
N SER A 274 34.47 2.34 12.02
CA SER A 274 35.68 1.60 11.65
C SER A 274 36.36 2.20 10.42
N THR A 275 35.61 2.54 9.36
CA THR A 275 36.16 3.16 8.15
C THR A 275 36.78 4.51 8.45
N ARG A 276 36.14 5.35 9.28
CA ARG A 276 36.73 6.61 9.75
C ARG A 276 38.02 6.39 10.54
N HIS A 277 38.10 5.34 11.35
CA HIS A 277 39.32 5.03 12.08
C HIS A 277 40.46 4.53 11.18
N THR A 278 40.14 3.83 10.07
CA THR A 278 41.12 3.35 9.09
C THR A 278 41.45 4.38 8.01
N GLN A 279 40.71 5.48 7.91
CA GLN A 279 41.03 6.58 7.01
C GLN A 279 42.29 7.27 7.54
N THR A 280 43.44 6.87 7.01
CA THR A 280 44.71 7.52 7.27
C THR A 280 44.68 8.93 6.68
N ASP A 281 44.64 9.94 7.55
CA ASP A 281 44.82 11.31 7.12
C ASP A 281 46.26 11.50 6.64
N PHE A 282 46.45 12.25 5.55
CA PHE A 282 47.78 12.56 5.03
C PHE A 282 48.11 14.02 5.28
N CYS A 283 49.38 14.29 5.60
CA CYS A 283 49.87 15.66 5.71
C CYS A 283 49.65 16.38 4.37
N PRO A 284 49.03 17.58 4.35
CA PRO A 284 48.76 18.29 3.09
C PRO A 284 50.05 18.75 2.37
N VAL A 285 51.15 18.89 3.11
CA VAL A 285 52.45 19.34 2.57
C VAL A 285 53.31 18.16 2.15
N HIS A 286 53.54 17.21 3.07
CA HIS A 286 54.50 16.11 2.87
C HIS A 286 53.86 14.81 2.37
N ARG A 287 52.52 14.74 2.32
CA ARG A 287 51.73 13.56 1.93
C ARG A 287 52.14 12.25 2.62
N THR A 288 52.72 12.34 3.81
CA THR A 288 52.93 11.18 4.69
C THR A 288 51.69 10.95 5.56
N ALA A 289 51.45 9.71 5.95
CA ALA A 289 50.40 9.34 6.89
C ALA A 289 50.58 10.11 8.21
N LEU A 290 49.53 10.78 8.67
CA LEU A 290 49.52 11.49 9.94
C LEU A 290 49.33 10.49 11.09
N PRO A 291 50.16 10.56 12.15
CA PRO A 291 49.91 9.86 13.39
C PRO A 291 48.69 10.47 14.12
N ALA A 292 48.21 9.80 15.18
CA ALA A 292 47.03 10.23 15.94
C ALA A 292 47.13 11.66 16.55
N THR A 293 48.33 12.24 16.60
CA THR A 293 48.58 13.62 17.02
C THR A 293 48.18 14.67 15.96
N GLY A 294 47.89 14.25 14.73
CA GLY A 294 47.49 15.13 13.63
C GLY A 294 48.62 15.95 13.01
N ARG A 295 49.89 15.70 13.39
CA ARG A 295 51.08 16.41 12.86
C ARG A 295 52.13 15.39 12.43
N CYS A 296 52.66 15.52 11.20
CA CYS A 296 53.74 14.65 10.75
C CYS A 296 55.09 15.12 11.26
N ASP A 297 56.05 14.19 11.36
CA ASP A 297 57.41 14.42 11.85
C ASP A 297 58.23 15.46 11.05
N TYR A 298 57.75 15.81 9.85
CA TYR A 298 58.38 16.80 8.96
C TYR A 298 57.74 18.19 9.02
N CYS A 299 56.68 18.40 9.81
CA CYS A 299 56.08 19.73 10.01
C CYS A 299 56.54 20.31 11.35
N ASP A 300 57.39 21.34 11.31
CA ASP A 300 57.71 22.19 12.46
C ASP A 300 56.49 22.90 13.03
#